data_AF-A0A4R3UYP6-F1
#
_entry.id   AF-A0A4R3UYP6-F1
#
_cell.length_a   1.000
_cell.length_b   1.000
_cell.length_c   1.000
_cell.angle_alpha   90.00
_cell.angle_beta   90.00
_cell.angle_gamma   90.00
#
_symmetry.space_group_name_H-M   'P 1'
#
loop_
_entity.id
_entity.type
_entity.pdbx_description
1 polymer ?
#
loop_
_entity_poly.entity_id
_entity_poly.type
_entity_poly.pdbx_seq_one_letter_code
_entity_poly.pdbx_strand_id
1 'polypeptide(L)'
;MSPNPGNPIMTTDSPADLRRRTVLEALPVLLAGAPALGQARPDEANASPPTRLALLVGNRDYPEPDDLPPTHKNVQDLRAALEQRGFSVTDALDVDAARTRQAIEGFAASVRSGPSDTVAFFYFTGHGLQLDAESLLVGAGTSPKAKAEVLGRNSVSVIKDVVERMPQRPDALTICVIDACRTNIRAAVQASDGLNQIEVPPGFLVAFSTGAGKPAIAPASANLSTFYTASLVKMLKSADEEATWSDFFSIVRLDVLNTMRNYPVEAVRALAQDSFIAKDVRRPVTLARPAQADAAPPPAPPRAPDDLEDWAAVDRSIWPQEVAQLADGYLQHHPQGRRATAALAAREGAKEASQVLRRSDVRLFRTAFNVSDDMPEEIRADIHKSARGDKDAAARVARSYRDSNTPSAPGRYEGWLQYAAGLGNGIAAYELALHYRRSAQPLLAAQFESRARELGYTPPPTLDHYRK
;
A
#
# COMPACT_ATOMS: atom_id res chain seq x y z
N MET A 1 -34.42 -39.54 -76.10
CA MET A 1 -33.67 -39.52 -77.37
C MET A 1 -33.42 -38.06 -77.71
N SER A 2 -32.14 -37.68 -77.84
CA SER A 2 -31.57 -36.34 -78.07
C SER A 2 -32.06 -35.69 -79.40
N PRO A 3 -31.52 -34.54 -79.89
CA PRO A 3 -30.68 -33.44 -79.33
C PRO A 3 -31.08 -32.00 -79.82
N ASN A 4 -30.36 -30.95 -79.34
CA ASN A 4 -29.78 -29.70 -79.96
C ASN A 4 -30.33 -29.11 -81.31
N PRO A 5 -29.97 -27.89 -81.82
CA PRO A 5 -29.15 -26.75 -81.34
C PRO A 5 -29.76 -25.34 -81.62
N GLY A 6 -28.98 -24.26 -81.40
CA GLY A 6 -29.42 -22.85 -81.39
C GLY A 6 -29.12 -21.91 -82.58
N ASN A 7 -29.27 -20.60 -82.27
CA ASN A 7 -29.02 -19.30 -82.97
C ASN A 7 -29.99 -18.87 -84.11
N PRO A 8 -30.19 -17.55 -84.44
CA PRO A 8 -29.30 -16.34 -84.31
C PRO A 8 -29.99 -14.97 -83.87
N ILE A 9 -29.31 -13.91 -83.33
CA ILE A 9 -28.65 -12.64 -83.84
C ILE A 9 -29.52 -11.34 -84.07
N MET A 10 -29.08 -10.21 -83.43
CA MET A 10 -29.18 -8.71 -83.68
C MET A 10 -30.56 -8.00 -83.85
N THR A 11 -30.85 -6.70 -83.55
CA THR A 11 -30.20 -5.38 -83.21
C THR A 11 -31.36 -4.41 -82.77
N THR A 12 -31.22 -3.30 -82.01
CA THR A 12 -30.93 -1.89 -82.46
C THR A 12 -30.96 -0.86 -81.29
N ASP A 13 -30.43 0.33 -81.56
CA ASP A 13 -29.95 1.49 -80.76
C ASP A 13 -30.89 2.44 -79.94
N SER A 14 -30.21 3.32 -79.16
CA SER A 14 -30.60 4.53 -78.35
C SER A 14 -30.79 5.83 -79.20
N PRO A 15 -31.16 7.07 -78.71
CA PRO A 15 -30.35 7.97 -77.80
C PRO A 15 -31.02 9.15 -76.97
N ALA A 16 -30.20 9.83 -76.11
CA ALA A 16 -30.14 11.28 -75.66
C ALA A 16 -31.24 11.93 -74.72
N ASP A 17 -31.09 12.97 -73.86
CA ASP A 17 -30.00 13.85 -73.34
C ASP A 17 -30.41 14.72 -72.08
N LEU A 18 -29.43 15.10 -71.24
CA LEU A 18 -29.16 16.24 -70.29
C LEU A 18 -30.18 17.15 -69.49
N ARG A 19 -29.88 17.28 -68.16
CA ARG A 19 -29.83 18.46 -67.21
C ARG A 19 -31.10 19.18 -66.64
N ARG A 20 -31.19 19.30 -65.29
CA ARG A 20 -31.02 20.55 -64.45
C ARG A 20 -31.33 20.34 -62.94
N ARG A 21 -30.69 21.17 -62.10
CA ARG A 21 -30.71 21.26 -60.61
C ARG A 21 -31.86 22.11 -60.07
N THR A 22 -32.38 21.80 -58.87
CA THR A 22 -32.93 22.78 -57.91
C THR A 22 -32.82 22.29 -56.45
N VAL A 23 -32.60 23.23 -55.54
CA VAL A 23 -32.42 23.13 -54.08
C VAL A 23 -33.75 23.50 -53.39
N LEU A 24 -34.14 22.84 -52.29
CA LEU A 24 -34.51 23.42 -50.97
C LEU A 24 -35.32 22.44 -50.09
N GLU A 25 -35.06 22.60 -48.79
CA GLU A 25 -35.93 22.38 -47.62
C GLU A 25 -35.88 21.06 -46.81
N ALA A 26 -35.92 21.31 -45.51
CA ALA A 26 -35.54 20.47 -44.39
C ALA A 26 -36.75 20.23 -43.48
N LEU A 27 -36.78 19.10 -42.77
CA LEU A 27 -37.21 18.96 -41.38
C LEU A 27 -36.84 17.55 -40.85
N PRO A 28 -36.67 17.40 -39.52
CA PRO A 28 -35.75 16.45 -38.91
C PRO A 28 -36.42 15.12 -38.56
N VAL A 29 -35.65 14.03 -38.66
CA VAL A 29 -35.99 12.75 -38.01
C VAL A 29 -35.20 12.70 -36.70
N LEU A 30 -35.93 12.70 -35.58
CA LEU A 30 -35.39 12.30 -34.28
C LEU A 30 -34.91 10.84 -34.39
N LEU A 31 -33.60 10.61 -34.38
CA LEU A 31 -33.06 9.32 -33.94
C LEU A 31 -32.73 9.44 -32.44
N ALA A 32 -33.46 8.68 -31.64
CA ALA A 32 -33.12 8.42 -30.25
C ALA A 32 -31.72 7.79 -30.19
N GLY A 33 -30.76 8.51 -29.59
CA GLY A 33 -29.47 7.96 -29.22
C GLY A 33 -29.64 6.98 -28.06
N ALA A 34 -29.55 5.69 -28.34
CA ALA A 34 -29.30 4.69 -27.31
C ALA A 34 -27.87 4.87 -26.78
N PRO A 35 -27.64 4.90 -25.46
CA PRO A 35 -26.28 4.89 -24.93
C PRO A 35 -25.67 3.53 -25.24
N ALA A 36 -24.45 3.55 -25.78
CA ALA A 36 -23.63 2.36 -25.95
C ALA A 36 -23.36 1.76 -24.56
N LEU A 37 -24.10 0.70 -24.22
CA LEU A 37 -23.77 -0.20 -23.12
C LEU A 37 -22.36 -0.71 -23.38
N GLY A 38 -21.43 -0.35 -22.48
CA GLY A 38 -20.05 -0.80 -22.53
C GLY A 38 -20.02 -2.33 -22.63
N GLN A 39 -19.48 -2.82 -23.74
CA GLN A 39 -19.16 -4.24 -23.85
C GLN A 39 -18.03 -4.54 -22.88
N ALA A 40 -18.34 -5.38 -21.89
CA ALA A 40 -17.35 -5.98 -21.02
C ALA A 40 -16.28 -6.67 -21.88
N ARG A 41 -15.00 -6.41 -21.59
CA ARG A 41 -13.88 -7.09 -22.23
C ARG A 41 -13.97 -8.60 -21.92
N PRO A 42 -13.83 -9.50 -22.91
CA PRO A 42 -14.04 -10.93 -22.70
C PRO A 42 -12.80 -11.67 -22.17
N ASP A 43 -12.08 -11.13 -21.17
CA ASP A 43 -10.88 -11.77 -20.60
C ASP A 43 -10.91 -11.99 -19.07
N GLU A 44 -11.98 -11.61 -18.35
CA GLU A 44 -12.06 -11.81 -16.88
C GLU A 44 -12.69 -13.15 -16.44
N ALA A 45 -13.10 -14.01 -17.38
CA ALA A 45 -13.97 -15.15 -17.06
C ALA A 45 -13.26 -16.46 -16.69
N ASN A 46 -11.93 -16.49 -16.48
CA ASN A 46 -11.26 -17.77 -16.15
C ASN A 46 -9.95 -17.66 -15.35
N ALA A 47 -9.74 -16.57 -14.60
CA ALA A 47 -8.63 -16.51 -13.66
C ALA A 47 -8.95 -17.39 -12.45
N SER A 48 -8.15 -18.42 -12.20
CA SER A 48 -8.16 -19.11 -10.91
C SER A 48 -7.96 -18.06 -9.81
N PRO A 49 -8.74 -18.13 -8.73
CA PRO A 49 -8.64 -17.17 -7.63
C PRO A 49 -7.20 -17.11 -7.09
N PRO A 50 -6.71 -15.91 -6.70
CA PRO A 50 -5.33 -15.78 -6.26
C PRO A 50 -5.09 -16.67 -5.05
N THR A 51 -4.03 -17.48 -5.14
CA THR A 51 -3.61 -18.32 -4.00
C THR A 51 -3.16 -17.41 -2.86
N ARG A 52 -3.61 -17.68 -1.64
CA ARG A 52 -3.26 -16.89 -0.45
C ARG A 52 -2.43 -17.75 0.50
N LEU A 53 -1.18 -17.39 0.71
CA LEU A 53 -0.25 -18.11 1.59
C LEU A 53 0.19 -17.19 2.72
N ALA A 54 0.26 -17.72 3.94
CA ALA A 54 0.75 -16.98 5.09
C ALA A 54 1.79 -17.76 5.90
N LEU A 55 2.81 -17.04 6.39
CA LEU A 55 3.79 -17.51 7.38
C LEU A 55 3.72 -16.60 8.60
N LEU A 56 3.42 -17.16 9.77
CA LEU A 56 3.35 -16.44 11.04
C LEU A 56 4.47 -16.94 11.96
N VAL A 57 5.34 -16.05 12.40
CA VAL A 57 6.44 -16.38 13.32
C VAL A 57 6.19 -15.66 14.65
N GLY A 58 6.16 -16.42 15.74
CA GLY A 58 5.92 -15.90 17.07
C GLY A 58 6.97 -16.35 18.07
N ASN A 59 7.86 -15.44 18.47
CA ASN A 59 8.88 -15.74 19.48
C ASN A 59 8.51 -15.08 20.82
N ARG A 60 8.18 -15.91 21.80
CA ARG A 60 7.94 -15.59 23.20
C ARG A 60 9.13 -15.93 24.09
N ASP A 61 9.72 -17.11 23.85
CA ASP A 61 10.74 -17.74 24.71
C ASP A 61 12.07 -16.97 24.63
N TYR A 62 12.31 -16.11 25.62
CA TYR A 62 13.57 -15.39 25.78
C TYR A 62 14.08 -15.56 27.22
N PRO A 63 15.39 -15.41 27.45
CA PRO A 63 15.91 -15.45 28.81
C PRO A 63 15.21 -14.42 29.72
N GLU A 64 14.89 -14.82 30.96
CA GLU A 64 14.28 -13.91 31.93
C GLU A 64 15.11 -12.63 32.11
N PRO A 65 14.47 -11.45 32.26
CA PRO A 65 13.03 -11.20 32.34
C PRO A 65 12.40 -10.80 30.99
N ASP A 66 13.04 -11.13 29.87
CA ASP A 66 12.70 -10.57 28.55
C ASP A 66 11.60 -11.35 27.81
N ASP A 67 10.90 -12.27 28.46
CA ASP A 67 9.79 -13.02 27.87
C ASP A 67 8.68 -12.10 27.34
N LEU A 68 8.02 -12.52 26.24
CA LEU A 68 6.88 -11.82 25.65
C LEU A 68 5.61 -12.68 25.68
N PRO A 69 4.86 -12.70 26.80
CA PRO A 69 3.68 -13.53 27.00
C PRO A 69 2.60 -13.53 25.88
N PRO A 70 2.24 -12.40 25.25
CA PRO A 70 1.10 -12.36 24.32
C PRO A 70 1.38 -12.99 22.95
N THR A 71 2.65 -13.29 22.64
CA THR A 71 3.10 -13.70 21.31
C THR A 71 2.38 -14.94 20.76
N HIS A 72 2.21 -16.01 21.55
CA HIS A 72 1.50 -17.22 21.08
C HIS A 72 0.03 -16.94 20.78
N LYS A 73 -0.62 -16.14 21.64
CA LYS A 73 -2.02 -15.72 21.43
C LYS A 73 -2.17 -14.86 20.18
N ASN A 74 -1.25 -13.92 19.95
CA ASN A 74 -1.21 -13.10 18.75
C ASN A 74 -1.21 -13.96 17.48
N VAL A 75 -0.33 -14.96 17.40
CA VAL A 75 -0.25 -15.90 16.26
C VAL A 75 -1.55 -16.69 16.11
N GLN A 76 -2.08 -17.24 17.21
CA GLN A 76 -3.32 -18.02 17.18
C GLN A 76 -4.53 -17.21 16.66
N ASP A 77 -4.73 -16.00 17.20
CA ASP A 77 -5.86 -15.15 16.82
C ASP A 77 -5.75 -14.69 15.36
N LEU A 78 -4.54 -14.33 14.92
CA LEU A 78 -4.29 -13.87 13.56
C LEU A 78 -4.42 -15.02 12.56
N ARG A 79 -3.92 -16.23 12.90
CA ARG A 79 -4.12 -17.44 12.10
C ARG A 79 -5.61 -17.65 11.80
N ALA A 80 -6.44 -17.67 12.84
CA ALA A 80 -7.87 -17.88 12.69
C ALA A 80 -8.53 -16.80 11.79
N ALA A 81 -8.12 -15.53 11.94
CA ALA A 81 -8.65 -14.44 11.13
C ALA A 81 -8.21 -14.52 9.65
N LEU A 82 -6.96 -14.91 9.39
CA LEU A 82 -6.44 -15.07 8.03
C LEU A 82 -7.04 -16.29 7.31
N GLU A 83 -7.24 -17.40 8.02
CA GLU A 83 -7.91 -18.59 7.47
C GLU A 83 -9.36 -18.27 7.04
N GLN A 84 -10.08 -17.42 7.79
CA GLN A 84 -11.40 -16.91 7.39
C GLN A 84 -11.35 -16.08 6.10
N ARG A 85 -10.22 -15.41 5.82
CA ARG A 85 -9.96 -14.68 4.57
C ARG A 85 -9.33 -15.56 3.48
N GLY A 86 -9.31 -16.88 3.66
CA GLY A 86 -8.89 -17.84 2.65
C GLY A 86 -7.38 -18.06 2.53
N PHE A 87 -6.58 -17.64 3.53
CA PHE A 87 -5.15 -17.97 3.56
C PHE A 87 -4.92 -19.43 3.98
N SER A 88 -3.96 -20.07 3.31
CA SER A 88 -3.29 -21.25 3.85
C SER A 88 -2.18 -20.80 4.80
N VAL A 89 -2.35 -21.07 6.09
CA VAL A 89 -1.49 -20.54 7.15
C VAL A 89 -0.52 -21.61 7.67
N THR A 90 0.77 -21.28 7.63
CA THR A 90 1.83 -21.98 8.36
C THR A 90 2.32 -21.08 9.49
N ASP A 91 2.55 -21.64 10.69
CA ASP A 91 3.15 -20.89 11.79
C ASP A 91 4.37 -21.59 12.38
N ALA A 92 5.25 -20.79 13.00
CA ALA A 92 6.44 -21.24 13.70
C ALA A 92 6.55 -20.46 15.02
N LEU A 93 6.51 -21.19 16.14
CA LEU A 93 6.57 -20.61 17.49
C LEU A 93 7.91 -20.91 18.15
N ASP A 94 8.47 -19.91 18.84
CA ASP A 94 9.70 -19.99 19.63
C ASP A 94 10.87 -20.63 18.85
N VAL A 95 11.10 -20.11 17.64
CA VAL A 95 12.15 -20.58 16.75
C VAL A 95 13.36 -19.65 16.81
N ASP A 96 14.55 -20.26 16.80
CA ASP A 96 15.81 -19.52 16.65
C ASP A 96 15.92 -18.86 15.26
N ALA A 97 16.93 -18.03 15.07
CA ALA A 97 17.12 -17.31 13.81
C ALA A 97 17.45 -18.23 12.62
N ALA A 98 18.05 -19.41 12.83
CA ALA A 98 18.36 -20.33 11.75
C ALA A 98 17.08 -21.01 11.23
N ARG A 99 16.24 -21.50 12.15
CA ARG A 99 14.92 -22.07 11.84
C ARG A 99 13.96 -21.04 11.26
N THR A 100 14.01 -19.79 11.74
CA THR A 100 13.22 -18.69 11.17
C THR A 100 13.59 -18.45 9.71
N ARG A 101 14.89 -18.38 9.38
CA ARG A 101 15.34 -18.25 7.98
C ARG A 101 14.92 -19.44 7.13
N GLN A 102 15.01 -20.66 7.66
CA GLN A 102 14.54 -21.86 6.94
C GLN A 102 13.03 -21.81 6.66
N ALA A 103 12.22 -21.37 7.61
CA ALA A 103 10.78 -21.19 7.42
C ALA A 103 10.49 -20.14 6.35
N ILE A 104 11.21 -19.01 6.35
CA ILE A 104 11.08 -17.97 5.32
C ILE A 104 11.47 -18.51 3.93
N GLU A 105 12.57 -19.25 3.81
CA GLU A 105 12.99 -19.84 2.53
C GLU A 105 11.95 -20.86 2.00
N GLY A 106 11.41 -21.70 2.88
CA GLY A 106 10.33 -22.63 2.53
C GLY A 106 9.05 -21.92 2.11
N PHE A 107 8.71 -20.83 2.80
CA PHE A 107 7.57 -19.99 2.45
C PHE A 107 7.77 -19.30 1.10
N ALA A 108 8.93 -18.69 0.87
CA ALA A 108 9.28 -18.07 -0.39
C ALA A 108 9.28 -19.08 -1.55
N ALA A 109 9.71 -20.32 -1.32
CA ALA A 109 9.62 -21.39 -2.30
C ALA A 109 8.16 -21.74 -2.65
N SER A 110 7.27 -21.80 -1.66
CA SER A 110 5.82 -22.00 -1.88
C SER A 110 5.18 -20.85 -2.65
N VAL A 111 5.58 -19.60 -2.37
CA VAL A 111 5.11 -18.43 -3.14
C VAL A 111 5.62 -18.49 -4.58
N ARG A 112 6.88 -18.91 -4.81
CA ARG A 112 7.45 -19.09 -6.15
C ARG A 112 6.71 -20.13 -6.97
N SER A 113 6.33 -21.26 -6.38
CA SER A 113 5.62 -22.34 -7.06
C SER A 113 4.14 -22.04 -7.28
N GLY A 114 3.56 -21.10 -6.52
CA GLY A 114 2.18 -20.63 -6.71
C GLY A 114 1.97 -19.75 -7.95
N PRO A 115 0.71 -19.56 -8.38
CA PRO A 115 0.32 -18.67 -9.48
C PRO A 115 0.92 -17.26 -9.37
N SER A 116 1.08 -16.57 -10.49
CA SER A 116 1.73 -15.25 -10.54
C SER A 116 1.05 -14.18 -9.69
N ASP A 117 -0.24 -14.32 -9.40
CA ASP A 117 -1.07 -13.43 -8.56
C ASP A 117 -1.17 -13.88 -7.09
N THR A 118 -0.33 -14.84 -6.67
CA THR A 118 -0.28 -15.31 -5.27
C THR A 118 -0.08 -14.14 -4.31
N VAL A 119 -0.97 -14.04 -3.32
CA VAL A 119 -0.85 -13.09 -2.21
C VAL A 119 -0.10 -13.77 -1.07
N ALA A 120 1.04 -13.20 -0.69
CA ALA A 120 1.87 -13.69 0.40
C ALA A 120 1.72 -12.80 1.64
N PHE A 121 1.55 -13.40 2.81
CA PHE A 121 1.45 -12.69 4.08
C PHE A 121 2.47 -13.23 5.09
N PHE A 122 3.52 -12.46 5.36
CA PHE A 122 4.46 -12.74 6.43
C PHE A 122 4.09 -11.92 7.67
N TYR A 123 4.09 -12.56 8.84
CA TYR A 123 3.88 -11.88 10.11
C TYR A 123 4.93 -12.32 11.13
N PHE A 124 5.47 -11.36 11.88
CA PHE A 124 6.33 -11.62 13.01
C PHE A 124 5.83 -10.89 14.26
N THR A 125 5.80 -11.58 15.41
CA THR A 125 5.61 -10.98 16.73
C THR A 125 6.70 -11.46 17.68
N GLY A 126 7.32 -10.54 18.41
CA GLY A 126 8.45 -10.85 19.29
C GLY A 126 9.35 -9.65 19.54
N HIS A 127 10.59 -9.89 19.97
CA HIS A 127 11.57 -8.82 20.11
C HIS A 127 12.12 -8.41 18.75
N GLY A 128 12.16 -7.10 18.54
CA GLY A 128 12.76 -6.46 17.39
C GLY A 128 13.72 -5.38 17.87
N LEU A 129 14.76 -5.14 17.09
CA LEU A 129 15.74 -4.12 17.39
C LEU A 129 16.37 -3.56 16.12
N GLN A 130 17.13 -2.49 16.32
CA GLN A 130 17.89 -1.83 15.28
C GLN A 130 19.38 -2.07 15.50
N LEU A 131 20.05 -2.63 14.49
CA LEU A 131 21.51 -2.76 14.45
C LEU A 131 22.00 -2.30 13.08
N ASP A 132 22.97 -1.38 13.04
CA ASP A 132 23.59 -0.86 11.81
C ASP A 132 22.60 -0.43 10.71
N ALA A 133 21.55 0.30 11.09
CA ALA A 133 20.44 0.73 10.20
C ALA A 133 19.58 -0.40 9.58
N GLU A 134 19.76 -1.66 9.97
CA GLU A 134 18.87 -2.79 9.68
C GLU A 134 17.88 -3.16 10.81
N SER A 135 16.60 -3.34 10.46
CA SER A 135 15.59 -3.88 11.38
C SER A 135 15.79 -5.38 11.54
N LEU A 136 16.11 -5.82 12.75
CA LEU A 136 16.37 -7.22 13.10
C LEU A 136 15.25 -7.80 13.98
N LEU A 137 14.88 -9.04 13.71
CA LEU A 137 13.91 -9.84 14.46
C LEU A 137 14.68 -10.87 15.28
N VAL A 138 14.60 -10.79 16.61
CA VAL A 138 15.42 -11.61 17.50
C VAL A 138 14.89 -13.04 17.53
N GLY A 139 15.79 -14.02 17.35
CA GLY A 139 15.45 -15.43 17.49
C GLY A 139 15.15 -15.82 18.93
N ALA A 140 14.28 -16.82 19.12
CA ALA A 140 14.01 -17.37 20.45
C ALA A 140 15.29 -17.84 21.16
N GLY A 141 15.29 -17.79 22.49
CA GLY A 141 16.43 -18.13 23.35
C GLY A 141 17.58 -17.11 23.34
N THR A 142 17.53 -16.07 22.50
CA THR A 142 18.55 -15.00 22.48
C THR A 142 18.06 -13.80 23.28
N SER A 143 18.82 -13.39 24.30
CA SER A 143 18.49 -12.15 25.02
C SER A 143 18.52 -10.95 24.06
N PRO A 144 17.45 -10.12 24.01
CA PRO A 144 17.42 -8.90 23.20
C PRO A 144 18.44 -7.85 23.66
N LYS A 145 19.06 -8.04 24.83
CA LYS A 145 20.12 -7.20 25.41
C LYS A 145 21.53 -7.73 25.16
N ALA A 146 21.67 -8.80 24.38
CA ALA A 146 22.98 -9.38 24.06
C ALA A 146 23.86 -8.39 23.27
N LYS A 147 25.16 -8.69 23.18
CA LYS A 147 26.09 -7.87 22.38
C LYS A 147 25.71 -7.89 20.90
N ALA A 148 26.00 -6.80 20.18
CA ALA A 148 25.70 -6.64 18.76
C ALA A 148 26.14 -7.82 17.88
N GLU A 149 27.31 -8.42 18.13
CA GLU A 149 27.80 -9.61 17.41
C GLU A 149 26.87 -10.82 17.57
N VAL A 150 26.41 -11.07 18.80
CA VAL A 150 25.49 -12.17 19.11
C VAL A 150 24.13 -11.90 18.48
N LEU A 151 23.63 -10.68 18.60
CA LEU A 151 22.35 -10.27 18.01
C LEU A 151 22.39 -10.33 16.47
N GLY A 152 23.47 -9.90 15.84
CA GLY A 152 23.65 -9.99 14.39
C GLY A 152 23.61 -11.43 13.87
N ARG A 153 24.20 -12.38 14.62
CA ARG A 153 24.16 -13.81 14.25
C ARG A 153 22.80 -14.46 14.54
N ASN A 154 22.17 -14.09 15.66
CA ASN A 154 20.98 -14.75 16.19
C ASN A 154 19.69 -13.96 15.95
N SER A 155 19.66 -13.07 14.96
CA SER A 155 18.46 -12.36 14.52
C SER A 155 18.28 -12.48 13.01
N VAL A 156 17.10 -12.13 12.51
CA VAL A 156 16.71 -12.16 11.09
C VAL A 156 16.50 -10.73 10.59
N SER A 157 17.11 -10.36 9.46
CA SER A 157 16.97 -9.03 8.87
C SER A 157 15.65 -8.91 8.09
N VAL A 158 14.80 -7.93 8.42
CA VAL A 158 13.52 -7.72 7.73
C VAL A 158 13.73 -7.49 6.24
N ILE A 159 14.76 -6.73 5.85
CA ILE A 159 15.02 -6.48 4.43
C ILE A 159 15.70 -7.69 3.78
N LYS A 160 16.86 -8.09 4.27
CA LYS A 160 17.70 -9.09 3.59
C LYS A 160 17.12 -10.50 3.66
N ASP A 161 16.59 -10.89 4.82
CA ASP A 161 16.14 -12.26 5.04
C ASP A 161 14.64 -12.43 4.73
N VAL A 162 13.82 -11.37 4.79
CA VAL A 162 12.38 -11.44 4.47
C VAL A 162 12.08 -10.81 3.11
N VAL A 163 12.20 -9.48 2.95
CA VAL A 163 11.76 -8.77 1.73
C VAL A 163 12.52 -9.24 0.48
N GLU A 164 13.85 -9.30 0.53
CA GLU A 164 14.69 -9.69 -0.61
C GLU A 164 14.63 -11.20 -0.94
N ARG A 165 14.13 -12.04 -0.03
CA ARG A 165 13.94 -13.49 -0.25
C ARG A 165 12.62 -13.80 -0.94
N MET A 166 11.64 -12.93 -0.77
CA MET A 166 10.32 -13.10 -1.35
C MET A 166 10.32 -12.79 -2.85
N PRO A 167 9.51 -13.49 -3.66
CA PRO A 167 9.41 -13.20 -5.10
C PRO A 167 8.94 -11.78 -5.37
N GLN A 168 9.71 -11.04 -6.16
CA GLN A 168 9.33 -9.69 -6.59
C GLN A 168 8.39 -9.76 -7.79
N ARG A 169 7.09 -9.62 -7.52
CA ARG A 169 6.02 -9.72 -8.51
C ARG A 169 5.22 -8.41 -8.48
N PRO A 170 5.47 -7.46 -9.40
CA PRO A 170 4.83 -6.13 -9.38
C PRO A 170 3.30 -6.16 -9.46
N ASP A 171 2.74 -7.18 -10.11
CA ASP A 171 1.30 -7.39 -10.26
C ASP A 171 0.67 -8.26 -9.15
N ALA A 172 1.47 -8.73 -8.20
CA ALA A 172 1.02 -9.49 -7.03
C ALA A 172 1.18 -8.67 -5.74
N LEU A 173 0.86 -9.27 -4.60
CA LEU A 173 0.96 -8.61 -3.30
C LEU A 173 1.70 -9.48 -2.27
N THR A 174 2.82 -8.97 -1.79
CA THR A 174 3.52 -9.48 -0.60
C THR A 174 3.35 -8.51 0.55
N ILE A 175 2.74 -8.98 1.63
CA ILE A 175 2.49 -8.24 2.85
C ILE A 175 3.45 -8.74 3.92
N CYS A 176 4.23 -7.86 4.55
CA CYS A 176 5.05 -8.19 5.70
C CYS A 176 4.62 -7.33 6.90
N VAL A 177 4.19 -7.98 7.97
CA VAL A 177 3.73 -7.31 9.20
C VAL A 177 4.69 -7.62 10.33
N ILE A 178 5.28 -6.58 10.91
CA ILE A 178 6.27 -6.68 12.00
C ILE A 178 5.69 -6.07 13.27
N ASP A 179 5.19 -6.92 14.18
CA ASP A 179 4.70 -6.54 15.50
C ASP A 179 5.80 -6.74 16.56
N ALA A 180 6.80 -5.87 16.51
CA ALA A 180 7.97 -5.97 17.37
C ALA A 180 8.44 -4.59 17.83
N CYS A 181 9.15 -4.57 18.96
CA CYS A 181 9.81 -3.36 19.43
C CYS A 181 10.78 -2.81 18.37
N ARG A 182 10.92 -1.49 18.42
CA ARG A 182 11.66 -0.72 17.44
C ARG A 182 12.67 0.20 18.14
N THR A 183 13.47 -0.38 19.04
CA THR A 183 14.47 0.35 19.84
C THR A 183 15.90 0.01 19.41
N ASN A 184 16.83 0.94 19.67
CA ASN A 184 18.24 0.76 19.32
C ASN A 184 19.05 0.30 20.54
N ILE A 185 19.98 -0.64 20.32
CA ILE A 185 20.91 -1.15 21.33
C ILE A 185 21.84 -0.03 21.85
N ARG A 186 22.20 0.95 21.00
CA ARG A 186 23.09 2.07 21.36
C ARG A 186 22.44 3.16 22.20
N ALA A 187 21.13 3.09 22.46
CA ALA A 187 20.44 4.04 23.33
C ALA A 187 20.92 4.00 24.80
N ALA A 188 21.75 3.02 25.19
CA ALA A 188 22.45 3.03 26.47
C ALA A 188 23.69 3.95 26.52
N VAL A 189 24.17 4.50 25.39
CA VAL A 189 25.40 5.32 25.36
C VAL A 189 25.28 6.64 24.58
N GLN A 190 24.48 6.77 23.52
CA GLN A 190 24.24 8.07 22.87
C GLN A 190 22.82 8.16 22.26
N ALA A 191 22.13 9.27 22.52
CA ALA A 191 20.79 9.56 22.01
C ALA A 191 20.87 10.06 20.57
N SER A 192 20.44 9.28 19.57
CA SER A 192 19.94 9.82 18.26
C SER A 192 19.55 8.81 17.17
N ASP A 193 19.48 7.50 17.39
CA ASP A 193 19.26 6.56 16.28
C ASP A 193 18.00 5.69 16.47
N GLY A 194 16.86 6.13 15.94
CA GLY A 194 15.68 5.29 15.70
C GLY A 194 15.82 4.46 14.41
N LEU A 195 14.94 3.49 14.16
CA LEU A 195 15.02 2.64 12.94
C LEU A 195 14.96 3.43 11.66
N ASN A 196 15.53 2.88 10.60
CA ASN A 196 15.45 3.48 9.29
C ASN A 196 14.09 3.20 8.64
N GLN A 197 13.46 4.22 8.05
CA GLN A 197 12.40 3.99 7.08
C GLN A 197 12.97 3.16 5.92
N ILE A 198 12.12 2.30 5.38
CA ILE A 198 12.49 1.42 4.28
C ILE A 198 11.70 1.81 3.03
N GLU A 199 12.32 1.61 1.88
CA GLU A 199 11.63 1.55 0.61
C GLU A 199 11.45 0.07 0.23
N VAL A 200 10.31 -0.25 -0.36
CA VAL A 200 9.92 -1.64 -0.65
C VAL A 200 9.82 -1.86 -2.15
N PRO A 201 10.15 -3.06 -2.67
CA PRO A 201 10.01 -3.34 -4.09
C PRO A 201 8.54 -3.26 -4.57
N PRO A 202 8.31 -3.11 -5.89
CA PRO A 202 6.97 -3.24 -6.46
C PRO A 202 6.27 -4.53 -6.04
N GLY A 203 4.99 -4.41 -5.67
CA GLY A 203 4.18 -5.51 -5.15
C GLY A 203 4.31 -5.75 -3.65
N PHE A 204 5.02 -4.90 -2.89
CA PHE A 204 5.18 -5.05 -1.45
C PHE A 204 4.39 -4.02 -0.64
N LEU A 205 3.92 -4.47 0.52
CA LEU A 205 3.42 -3.66 1.62
C LEU A 205 4.08 -4.16 2.91
N VAL A 206 4.89 -3.32 3.55
CA VAL A 206 5.50 -3.63 4.85
C VAL A 206 4.90 -2.72 5.91
N ALA A 207 4.30 -3.31 6.94
CA ALA A 207 3.67 -2.61 8.05
C ALA A 207 4.40 -2.96 9.36
N PHE A 208 4.84 -1.93 10.09
CA PHE A 208 5.41 -2.07 11.42
C PHE A 208 4.40 -1.58 12.45
N SER A 209 4.28 -2.29 13.58
CA SER A 209 3.31 -1.92 14.61
C SER A 209 3.57 -0.54 15.21
N THR A 210 4.82 -0.07 15.19
CA THR A 210 5.21 1.25 15.68
C THR A 210 6.08 2.03 14.69
N GLY A 211 6.07 3.36 14.86
CA GLY A 211 7.04 4.26 14.27
C GLY A 211 8.47 3.96 14.73
N ALA A 212 9.44 4.40 13.95
CA ALA A 212 10.85 4.19 14.23
C ALA A 212 11.27 4.77 15.60
N GLY A 213 12.06 4.01 16.36
CA GLY A 213 12.58 4.44 17.66
C GLY A 213 11.57 4.34 18.81
N LYS A 214 10.33 3.89 18.56
CA LYS A 214 9.29 3.77 19.58
C LYS A 214 9.07 2.32 20.01
N PRO A 215 8.98 2.03 21.32
CA PRO A 215 8.73 0.67 21.81
C PRO A 215 7.33 0.19 21.39
N ALA A 216 7.21 -1.11 21.13
CA ALA A 216 5.91 -1.76 21.03
C ALA A 216 5.41 -2.10 22.44
N ILE A 217 4.17 -1.72 22.81
CA ILE A 217 3.60 -2.10 24.10
C ILE A 217 3.01 -3.49 23.98
N ALA A 218 3.58 -4.42 24.75
CA ALA A 218 3.02 -5.74 24.98
C ALA A 218 2.45 -5.81 26.41
N PRO A 219 1.23 -6.35 26.60
CA PRO A 219 0.76 -6.67 27.94
C PRO A 219 1.61 -7.77 28.58
N ALA A 220 1.81 -7.74 29.89
CA ALA A 220 2.49 -8.79 30.65
C ALA A 220 1.63 -10.08 30.83
N SER A 221 0.53 -10.20 30.10
CA SER A 221 -0.44 -11.29 30.22
C SER A 221 -0.50 -12.09 28.93
N ALA A 222 -0.37 -13.42 29.04
CA ALA A 222 -0.55 -14.33 27.93
C ALA A 222 -2.00 -14.38 27.39
N ASN A 223 -2.98 -13.89 28.17
CA ASN A 223 -4.39 -13.89 27.80
C ASN A 223 -4.80 -12.65 26.98
N LEU A 224 -3.91 -11.68 26.84
CA LEU A 224 -4.14 -10.46 26.07
C LEU A 224 -3.30 -10.49 24.80
N SER A 225 -3.78 -9.84 23.75
CA SER A 225 -3.01 -9.61 22.53
C SER A 225 -2.31 -8.25 22.60
N THR A 226 -1.27 -8.04 21.80
CA THR A 226 -0.71 -6.69 21.61
C THR A 226 -1.77 -5.76 21.01
N PHE A 227 -1.67 -4.45 21.25
CA PHE A 227 -2.63 -3.47 20.69
C PHE A 227 -2.73 -3.56 19.17
N TYR A 228 -1.59 -3.74 18.50
CA TYR A 228 -1.53 -3.88 17.05
C TYR A 228 -2.24 -5.14 16.58
N THR A 229 -1.89 -6.30 17.12
CA THR A 229 -2.51 -7.57 16.70
C THR A 229 -4.00 -7.62 17.06
N ALA A 230 -4.41 -7.09 18.21
CA ALA A 230 -5.82 -6.97 18.57
C ALA A 230 -6.62 -6.17 17.54
N SER A 231 -6.09 -5.00 17.12
CA SER A 231 -6.72 -4.14 16.12
C SER A 231 -6.71 -4.79 14.73
N LEU A 232 -5.59 -5.41 14.34
CA LEU A 232 -5.46 -6.14 13.08
C LEU A 232 -6.51 -7.26 12.96
N VAL A 233 -6.65 -8.10 14.00
CA VAL A 233 -7.64 -9.19 14.05
C VAL A 233 -9.06 -8.66 14.07
N LYS A 234 -9.34 -7.62 14.86
CA LYS A 234 -10.64 -6.95 14.90
C LYS A 234 -11.05 -6.46 13.52
N MET A 235 -10.17 -5.72 12.85
CA MET A 235 -10.44 -5.17 11.53
C MET A 235 -10.55 -6.26 10.47
N LEU A 236 -9.74 -7.33 10.52
CA LEU A 236 -9.86 -8.46 9.59
C LEU A 236 -11.23 -9.14 9.68
N LYS A 237 -11.89 -9.11 10.84
CA LYS A 237 -13.22 -9.69 11.04
C LYS A 237 -14.36 -8.80 10.55
N SER A 238 -14.16 -7.47 10.55
CA SER A 238 -15.22 -6.50 10.25
C SER A 238 -15.09 -5.80 8.90
N ALA A 239 -13.91 -5.80 8.28
CA ALA A 239 -13.68 -5.10 7.02
C ALA A 239 -14.55 -5.68 5.89
N ASP A 240 -15.09 -4.80 5.05
CA ASP A 240 -15.80 -5.21 3.84
C ASP A 240 -14.88 -5.94 2.86
N GLU A 241 -15.47 -6.78 2.00
CA GLU A 241 -14.72 -7.61 1.05
C GLU A 241 -14.13 -6.82 -0.12
N GLU A 242 -14.73 -5.68 -0.48
CA GLU A 242 -14.26 -4.84 -1.58
C GLU A 242 -13.08 -3.92 -1.16
N ALA A 243 -12.84 -3.75 0.14
CA ALA A 243 -11.66 -3.06 0.66
C ALA A 243 -10.37 -3.66 0.10
N THR A 244 -9.42 -2.80 -0.23
CA THR A 244 -8.08 -3.23 -0.62
C THR A 244 -7.21 -3.46 0.62
N TRP A 245 -6.17 -4.30 0.49
CA TRP A 245 -5.19 -4.47 1.58
C TRP A 245 -4.52 -3.14 1.98
N SER A 246 -4.33 -2.22 1.03
CA SER A 246 -3.77 -0.89 1.32
C SER A 246 -4.70 -0.04 2.18
N ASP A 247 -6.00 -0.05 1.88
CA ASP A 247 -7.00 0.67 2.67
C ASP A 247 -7.13 0.04 4.06
N PHE A 248 -7.19 -1.29 4.08
CA PHE A 248 -7.25 -2.07 5.31
C PHE A 248 -6.14 -1.73 6.29
N PHE A 249 -4.86 -1.74 5.87
CA PHE A 249 -3.75 -1.38 6.76
C PHE A 249 -3.78 0.09 7.20
N SER A 250 -4.32 0.98 6.37
CA SER A 250 -4.55 2.38 6.77
C SER A 250 -5.58 2.48 7.89
N ILE A 251 -6.65 1.67 7.85
CA ILE A 251 -7.64 1.61 8.93
C ILE A 251 -7.10 0.91 10.17
N VAL A 252 -6.27 -0.13 10.02
CA VAL A 252 -5.58 -0.76 11.18
C VAL A 252 -4.70 0.27 11.90
N ARG A 253 -3.91 1.07 11.17
CA ARG A 253 -3.12 2.18 11.75
C ARG A 253 -4.02 3.12 12.56
N LEU A 254 -5.16 3.53 11.99
CA LEU A 254 -6.12 4.41 12.65
C LEU A 254 -6.73 3.79 13.92
N ASP A 255 -7.15 2.52 13.85
CA ASP A 255 -7.78 1.81 14.97
C ASP A 255 -6.81 1.61 16.14
N VAL A 256 -5.54 1.26 15.86
CA VAL A 256 -4.48 1.16 16.87
C VAL A 256 -4.29 2.49 17.58
N LEU A 257 -4.09 3.57 16.80
CA LEU A 257 -3.86 4.90 17.33
C LEU A 257 -5.04 5.37 18.21
N ASN A 258 -6.27 5.18 17.73
CA ASN A 258 -7.47 5.57 18.46
C ASN A 258 -7.70 4.71 19.70
N THR A 259 -7.49 3.40 19.62
CA THR A 259 -7.63 2.49 20.76
C THR A 259 -6.66 2.87 21.87
N MET A 260 -5.41 3.16 21.54
CA MET A 260 -4.40 3.53 22.54
C MET A 260 -4.63 4.94 23.09
N ARG A 261 -5.00 5.93 22.27
CA ARG A 261 -5.29 7.30 22.73
C ARG A 261 -6.49 7.38 23.66
N ASN A 262 -7.46 6.48 23.51
CA ASN A 262 -8.64 6.41 24.37
C ASN A 262 -8.50 5.35 25.48
N TYR A 263 -7.32 4.76 25.65
CA TYR A 263 -7.10 3.73 26.66
C TYR A 263 -7.24 4.32 28.07
N PRO A 264 -7.82 3.59 29.06
CA PRO A 264 -8.04 4.12 30.40
C PRO A 264 -6.75 4.55 31.13
N VAL A 265 -5.65 3.86 30.88
CA VAL A 265 -4.35 4.10 31.52
C VAL A 265 -3.55 5.18 30.77
N GLU A 266 -3.18 6.26 31.48
CA GLU A 266 -2.47 7.40 30.91
C GLU A 266 -1.11 7.04 30.29
N ALA A 267 -0.35 6.17 30.95
CA ALA A 267 0.94 5.70 30.43
C ALA A 267 0.80 5.01 29.06
N VAL A 268 -0.31 4.30 28.83
CA VAL A 268 -0.59 3.68 27.52
C VAL A 268 -0.95 4.74 26.48
N ARG A 269 -1.74 5.76 26.86
CA ARG A 269 -2.07 6.89 25.97
C ARG A 269 -0.82 7.66 25.53
N ALA A 270 0.11 7.90 26.45
CA ALA A 270 1.38 8.59 26.16
C ALA A 270 2.27 7.81 25.18
N LEU A 271 2.12 6.49 25.15
CA LEU A 271 2.84 5.57 24.28
C LEU A 271 1.99 5.12 23.07
N ALA A 272 0.92 5.86 22.74
CA ALA A 272 0.05 5.53 21.61
C ALA A 272 0.87 5.36 20.33
N GLN A 273 0.67 4.20 19.70
CA GLN A 273 1.45 3.78 18.56
C GLN A 273 0.86 4.37 17.29
N ASP A 274 1.75 4.96 16.49
CA ASP A 274 1.45 5.29 15.11
C ASP A 274 2.25 4.34 14.22
N SER A 275 1.56 3.44 13.53
CA SER A 275 2.17 2.38 12.72
C SER A 275 2.83 2.95 11.47
N PHE A 276 4.02 2.45 11.15
CA PHE A 276 4.72 2.84 9.92
C PHE A 276 4.38 1.85 8.80
N ILE A 277 3.95 2.37 7.66
CA ILE A 277 3.64 1.57 6.46
C ILE A 277 4.53 2.07 5.32
N ALA A 278 5.22 1.13 4.67
CA ALA A 278 5.93 1.35 3.41
C ALA A 278 5.26 0.51 2.32
N LYS A 279 4.90 1.11 1.18
CA LYS A 279 4.17 0.39 0.12
C LYS A 279 4.51 0.82 -1.30
N ASP A 280 4.57 -0.16 -2.20
CA ASP A 280 4.58 0.01 -3.66
C ASP A 280 3.61 -0.99 -4.29
N VAL A 281 2.34 -0.85 -3.93
CA VAL A 281 1.26 -1.69 -4.45
C VAL A 281 0.73 -1.06 -5.73
N ARG A 282 0.99 -1.71 -6.87
CA ARG A 282 0.59 -1.21 -8.20
C ARG A 282 -0.84 -1.58 -8.55
N ARG A 283 -1.24 -2.82 -8.24
CA ARG A 283 -2.61 -3.30 -8.44
C ARG A 283 -3.37 -3.39 -7.11
N PRO A 284 -4.60 -2.86 -7.02
CA PRO A 284 -5.47 -3.11 -5.89
C PRO A 284 -5.75 -4.61 -5.74
N VAL A 285 -5.47 -5.16 -4.56
CA VAL A 285 -5.87 -6.52 -4.18
C VAL A 285 -6.86 -6.42 -3.05
N THR A 286 -8.05 -7.00 -3.23
CA THR A 286 -9.15 -6.91 -2.27
C THR A 286 -9.03 -7.93 -1.13
N LEU A 287 -9.77 -7.70 -0.04
CA LEU A 287 -9.85 -8.62 1.10
C LEU A 287 -10.80 -9.80 0.85
N ALA A 288 -11.67 -9.72 -0.17
CA ALA A 288 -12.62 -10.76 -0.56
C ALA A 288 -11.97 -12.15 -0.55
N ARG A 289 -12.64 -13.14 0.03
CA ARG A 289 -12.13 -14.51 -0.01
C ARG A 289 -12.06 -14.95 -1.48
N PRO A 290 -10.93 -15.53 -1.94
CA PRO A 290 -10.86 -16.05 -3.30
C PRO A 290 -11.97 -17.10 -3.48
N ALA A 291 -12.77 -16.97 -4.55
CA ALA A 291 -13.89 -17.89 -4.81
C ALA A 291 -13.37 -19.33 -4.85
N GLN A 292 -14.07 -20.30 -4.27
CA GLN A 292 -13.69 -21.70 -4.51
C GLN A 292 -14.20 -22.10 -5.90
N ALA A 293 -13.37 -22.79 -6.68
CA ALA A 293 -13.69 -23.17 -8.07
C ALA A 293 -15.00 -23.94 -8.22
N ASP A 294 -15.51 -24.54 -7.15
CA ASP A 294 -16.71 -25.40 -7.15
C ASP A 294 -17.96 -24.75 -6.53
N ALA A 295 -17.91 -23.48 -6.09
CA ALA A 295 -19.05 -22.81 -5.48
C ALA A 295 -19.39 -21.51 -6.20
N ALA A 296 -20.56 -21.47 -6.85
CA ALA A 296 -21.13 -20.23 -7.33
C ALA A 296 -21.28 -19.26 -6.13
N PRO A 297 -20.63 -18.08 -6.16
CA PRO A 297 -20.77 -17.13 -5.05
C PRO A 297 -22.25 -16.77 -4.90
N PRO A 298 -22.76 -16.65 -3.66
CA PRO A 298 -24.12 -16.17 -3.46
C PRO A 298 -24.29 -14.83 -4.19
N PRO A 299 -25.45 -14.59 -4.85
CA PRO A 299 -25.66 -13.36 -5.58
C PRO A 299 -25.47 -12.19 -4.62
N ALA A 300 -24.48 -11.35 -4.94
CA ALA A 300 -24.16 -10.21 -4.12
C ALA A 300 -25.42 -9.31 -4.06
N PRO A 301 -25.79 -8.75 -2.90
CA PRO A 301 -26.98 -7.89 -2.80
C PRO A 301 -26.96 -6.78 -3.87
N PRO A 302 -28.11 -6.38 -4.43
CA PRO A 302 -28.14 -5.34 -5.45
C PRO A 302 -27.50 -4.04 -4.91
N ARG A 303 -26.62 -3.42 -5.71
CA ARG A 303 -26.04 -2.11 -5.39
C ARG A 303 -27.06 -1.03 -5.68
N ALA A 304 -27.25 -0.10 -4.76
CA ALA A 304 -28.00 1.12 -5.07
C ALA A 304 -27.24 1.91 -6.15
N PRO A 305 -27.91 2.42 -7.20
CA PRO A 305 -27.25 3.26 -8.22
C PRO A 305 -26.44 4.42 -7.63
N ASP A 306 -26.98 5.04 -6.57
CA ASP A 306 -26.36 6.16 -5.87
C ASP A 306 -25.03 5.79 -5.18
N ASP A 307 -24.84 4.54 -4.71
CA ASP A 307 -23.57 4.06 -4.13
C ASP A 307 -22.44 4.06 -5.17
N LEU A 308 -22.74 3.61 -6.39
CA LEU A 308 -21.77 3.55 -7.47
C LEU A 308 -21.37 4.95 -7.94
N GLU A 309 -22.34 5.86 -8.04
CA GLU A 309 -22.11 7.23 -8.45
C GLU A 309 -21.31 8.02 -7.40
N ASP A 310 -21.72 7.93 -6.12
CA ASP A 310 -21.02 8.57 -5.00
C ASP A 310 -19.57 8.08 -4.91
N TRP A 311 -19.35 6.76 -5.03
CA TRP A 311 -17.99 6.22 -5.04
C TRP A 311 -17.18 6.64 -6.27
N ALA A 312 -17.79 6.65 -7.45
CA ALA A 312 -17.11 7.08 -8.67
C ALA A 312 -16.65 8.56 -8.59
N ALA A 313 -17.39 9.40 -7.86
CA ALA A 313 -16.97 10.77 -7.58
C ALA A 313 -15.72 10.80 -6.67
N VAL A 314 -15.69 9.98 -5.61
CA VAL A 314 -14.50 9.83 -4.75
C VAL A 314 -13.30 9.33 -5.56
N ASP A 315 -13.50 8.29 -6.37
CA ASP A 315 -12.43 7.61 -7.10
C ASP A 315 -11.73 8.53 -8.12
N ARG A 316 -12.52 9.27 -8.90
CA ARG A 316 -12.03 10.23 -9.90
C ARG A 316 -11.36 11.46 -9.30
N SER A 317 -11.64 11.78 -8.03
CA SER A 317 -11.05 12.95 -7.39
C SER A 317 -9.56 12.73 -7.09
N ILE A 318 -8.78 13.77 -7.39
CA ILE A 318 -7.32 13.81 -7.30
C ILE A 318 -6.83 14.97 -6.42
N TRP A 319 -7.73 15.80 -5.90
CA TRP A 319 -7.37 16.89 -4.98
C TRP A 319 -7.73 16.50 -3.55
N PRO A 320 -6.76 16.45 -2.60
CA PRO A 320 -7.01 15.91 -1.26
C PRO A 320 -8.22 16.51 -0.52
N GLN A 321 -8.44 17.82 -0.64
CA GLN A 321 -9.59 18.44 0.02
C GLN A 321 -10.93 17.95 -0.54
N GLU A 322 -11.02 17.76 -1.87
CA GLU A 322 -12.22 17.24 -2.53
C GLU A 322 -12.42 15.76 -2.23
N VAL A 323 -11.35 14.96 -2.27
CA VAL A 323 -11.37 13.53 -1.88
C VAL A 323 -11.92 13.38 -0.46
N ALA A 324 -11.43 14.18 0.50
CA ALA A 324 -11.89 14.13 1.88
C ALA A 324 -13.39 14.47 2.00
N GLN A 325 -13.85 15.51 1.29
CA GLN A 325 -15.25 15.94 1.31
C GLN A 325 -16.19 14.89 0.69
N LEU A 326 -15.82 14.35 -0.47
CA LEU A 326 -16.61 13.34 -1.17
C LEU A 326 -16.65 12.02 -0.39
N ALA A 327 -15.52 11.61 0.20
CA ALA A 327 -15.47 10.41 1.03
C ALA A 327 -16.29 10.57 2.33
N ASP A 328 -16.30 11.76 2.95
CA ASP A 328 -17.20 12.07 4.06
C ASP A 328 -18.68 11.99 3.63
N GLY A 329 -19.04 12.51 2.46
CA GLY A 329 -20.38 12.39 1.89
C GLY A 329 -20.79 10.94 1.64
N TYR A 330 -19.91 10.14 1.02
CA TYR A 330 -20.14 8.72 0.80
C TYR A 330 -20.41 7.98 2.12
N LEU A 331 -19.63 8.23 3.18
CA LEU A 331 -19.83 7.59 4.48
C LEU A 331 -21.13 8.03 5.19
N GLN A 332 -21.64 9.23 4.89
CA GLN A 332 -22.92 9.70 5.43
C GLN A 332 -24.11 9.05 4.71
N HIS A 333 -24.03 8.89 3.38
CA HIS A 333 -25.07 8.25 2.58
C HIS A 333 -25.04 6.71 2.72
N HIS A 334 -23.85 6.13 2.80
CA HIS A 334 -23.59 4.68 2.77
C HIS A 334 -22.71 4.24 3.95
N PRO A 335 -23.14 4.42 5.23
CA PRO A 335 -22.31 4.12 6.40
C PRO A 335 -21.95 2.63 6.55
N GLN A 336 -22.74 1.74 5.95
CA GLN A 336 -22.49 0.29 5.87
C GLN A 336 -22.32 -0.15 4.40
N GLY A 337 -21.97 0.80 3.52
CA GLY A 337 -21.73 0.55 2.10
C GLY A 337 -20.56 -0.41 1.91
N ARG A 338 -20.52 -1.06 0.74
CA ARG A 338 -19.47 -2.04 0.42
C ARG A 338 -18.08 -1.45 0.31
N ARG A 339 -17.96 -0.13 0.24
CA ARG A 339 -16.67 0.59 0.19
C ARG A 339 -16.49 1.50 1.38
N ALA A 340 -17.21 1.26 2.48
CA ALA A 340 -17.08 2.07 3.70
C ALA A 340 -15.64 2.06 4.23
N THR A 341 -14.93 0.93 4.20
CA THR A 341 -13.52 0.87 4.62
C THR A 341 -12.63 1.70 3.68
N ALA A 342 -12.83 1.58 2.37
CA ALA A 342 -12.05 2.34 1.39
C ALA A 342 -12.35 3.85 1.47
N ALA A 343 -13.60 4.24 1.67
CA ALA A 343 -13.99 5.63 1.88
C ALA A 343 -13.41 6.20 3.18
N LEU A 344 -13.41 5.42 4.28
CA LEU A 344 -12.77 5.83 5.52
C LEU A 344 -11.26 6.04 5.33
N ALA A 345 -10.58 5.13 4.63
CA ALA A 345 -9.15 5.24 4.37
C ALA A 345 -8.84 6.46 3.50
N ALA A 346 -9.61 6.65 2.42
CA ALA A 346 -9.49 7.79 1.53
C ALA A 346 -9.73 9.11 2.28
N ARG A 347 -10.75 9.17 3.15
CA ARG A 347 -11.05 10.35 3.96
C ARG A 347 -9.90 10.73 4.87
N GLU A 348 -9.44 9.81 5.72
CA GLU A 348 -8.41 10.12 6.72
C GLU A 348 -7.09 10.52 6.05
N GLY A 349 -6.66 9.75 5.05
CA GLY A 349 -5.43 10.05 4.31
C GLY A 349 -5.52 11.37 3.53
N ALA A 350 -6.67 11.67 2.92
CA ALA A 350 -6.89 12.93 2.22
C ALA A 350 -7.00 14.14 3.17
N LYS A 351 -7.52 13.96 4.40
CA LYS A 351 -7.49 14.99 5.45
C LYS A 351 -6.06 15.30 5.88
N GLU A 352 -5.23 14.29 6.12
CA GLU A 352 -3.81 14.43 6.45
C GLU A 352 -3.07 15.15 5.30
N ALA A 353 -3.26 14.69 4.06
CA ALA A 353 -2.75 15.32 2.85
C ALA A 353 -3.14 16.80 2.72
N SER A 354 -4.41 17.12 2.95
CA SER A 354 -4.91 18.50 2.90
C SER A 354 -4.29 19.39 3.97
N GLN A 355 -4.01 18.86 5.16
CA GLN A 355 -3.28 19.58 6.21
C GLN A 355 -1.84 19.86 5.80
N VAL A 356 -1.15 18.88 5.21
CA VAL A 356 0.23 19.05 4.74
C VAL A 356 0.32 20.11 3.64
N LEU A 357 -0.59 20.10 2.66
CA LEU A 357 -0.62 21.08 1.57
C LEU A 357 -0.88 22.53 2.02
N ARG A 358 -1.43 22.74 3.23
CA ARG A 358 -1.62 24.08 3.81
C ARG A 358 -0.37 24.64 4.48
N ARG A 359 0.67 23.83 4.67
CA ARG A 359 1.90 24.30 5.31
C ARG A 359 2.66 25.22 4.37
N SER A 360 3.25 26.29 4.90
CA SER A 360 3.99 27.29 4.12
C SER A 360 5.29 26.76 3.50
N ASP A 361 5.83 25.65 4.02
CA ASP A 361 7.03 24.99 3.53
C ASP A 361 6.75 23.96 2.42
N VAL A 362 5.48 23.72 2.06
CA VAL A 362 5.10 22.78 0.99
C VAL A 362 4.65 23.58 -0.23
N ARG A 363 5.52 23.65 -1.26
CA ARG A 363 5.27 24.38 -2.51
C ARG A 363 4.61 23.49 -3.56
N LEU A 364 3.50 22.85 -3.19
CA LEU A 364 2.74 21.97 -4.07
C LEU A 364 1.29 22.45 -4.17
N PHE A 365 0.82 22.69 -5.39
CA PHE A 365 -0.50 23.28 -5.66
C PHE A 365 -1.39 22.32 -6.46
N ARG A 366 -2.69 22.63 -6.59
CA ARG A 366 -3.67 21.81 -7.31
C ARG A 366 -3.19 21.36 -8.70
N THR A 367 -2.54 22.25 -9.44
CA THR A 367 -2.02 21.92 -10.79
C THR A 367 -1.00 20.77 -10.79
N ALA A 368 -0.39 20.43 -9.66
CA ALA A 368 0.54 19.31 -9.53
C ALA A 368 -0.13 17.94 -9.57
N PHE A 369 -1.41 17.89 -9.21
CA PHE A 369 -2.21 16.69 -9.21
C PHE A 369 -2.90 16.44 -10.55
N ASN A 370 -2.86 17.41 -11.48
CA ASN A 370 -3.47 17.23 -12.79
C ASN A 370 -2.81 16.06 -13.52
N VAL A 371 -3.65 15.09 -13.88
CA VAL A 371 -3.27 13.92 -14.65
C VAL A 371 -3.57 14.19 -16.11
N SER A 372 -2.67 13.78 -17.01
CA SER A 372 -2.86 13.83 -18.45
C SER A 372 -2.60 12.46 -19.09
N ASP A 373 -3.20 12.20 -20.25
CA ASP A 373 -3.17 10.89 -20.91
C ASP A 373 -1.78 10.51 -21.45
N ASP A 374 -0.88 11.48 -21.62
CA ASP A 374 0.52 11.27 -21.99
C ASP A 374 1.40 10.80 -20.82
N MET A 375 0.91 10.89 -19.57
CA MET A 375 1.65 10.39 -18.42
C MET A 375 1.61 8.87 -18.32
N PRO A 376 2.73 8.20 -17.96
CA PRO A 376 2.74 6.78 -17.68
C PRO A 376 1.70 6.41 -16.63
N GLU A 377 0.99 5.29 -16.84
CA GLU A 377 -0.08 4.83 -15.94
C GLU A 377 0.35 4.72 -14.47
N GLU A 378 1.60 4.29 -14.22
CA GLU A 378 2.17 4.20 -12.88
C GLU A 378 2.21 5.56 -12.17
N ILE A 379 2.60 6.62 -12.88
CA ILE A 379 2.66 7.98 -12.34
C ILE A 379 1.26 8.53 -12.11
N ARG A 380 0.32 8.26 -13.03
CA ARG A 380 -1.09 8.63 -12.85
C ARG A 380 -1.66 7.98 -11.59
N ALA A 381 -1.45 6.67 -11.43
CA ALA A 381 -1.86 5.93 -10.25
C ALA A 381 -1.22 6.46 -8.96
N ASP A 382 0.07 6.80 -8.98
CA ASP A 382 0.74 7.35 -7.81
C ASP A 382 0.26 8.76 -7.44
N ILE A 383 -0.12 9.60 -8.42
CA ILE A 383 -0.80 10.88 -8.14
C ILE A 383 -2.13 10.63 -7.44
N HIS A 384 -2.96 9.69 -7.93
CA HIS A 384 -4.23 9.31 -7.28
C HIS A 384 -4.04 8.81 -5.84
N LYS A 385 -3.02 7.96 -5.60
CA LYS A 385 -2.69 7.46 -4.26
C LYS A 385 -2.20 8.58 -3.35
N SER A 386 -1.35 9.47 -3.85
CA SER A 386 -0.83 10.60 -3.10
C SER A 386 -1.94 11.56 -2.66
N ALA A 387 -2.98 11.75 -3.49
CA ALA A 387 -4.15 12.55 -3.13
C ALA A 387 -4.90 12.01 -1.90
N ARG A 388 -4.74 10.71 -1.62
CA ARG A 388 -5.26 9.98 -0.46
C ARG A 388 -4.21 9.80 0.65
N GLY A 389 -3.13 10.58 0.63
CA GLY A 389 -2.11 10.59 1.69
C GLY A 389 -1.01 9.52 1.57
N ASP A 390 -0.88 8.84 0.42
CA ASP A 390 0.21 7.90 0.20
C ASP A 390 1.55 8.64 0.03
N LYS A 391 2.36 8.62 1.09
CA LYS A 391 3.67 9.27 1.17
C LYS A 391 4.73 8.63 0.25
N ASP A 392 4.61 7.34 -0.06
CA ASP A 392 5.58 6.62 -0.89
C ASP A 392 5.27 6.85 -2.38
N ALA A 393 3.99 6.87 -2.73
CA ALA A 393 3.53 7.32 -4.04
C ALA A 393 3.96 8.77 -4.32
N ALA A 394 3.78 9.68 -3.35
CA ALA A 394 4.25 11.07 -3.49
C ALA A 394 5.76 11.17 -3.77
N ALA A 395 6.57 10.33 -3.11
CA ALA A 395 8.02 10.29 -3.34
C ALA A 395 8.37 9.73 -4.73
N ARG A 396 7.66 8.70 -5.21
CA ARG A 396 7.83 8.18 -6.59
C ARG A 396 7.44 9.22 -7.65
N VAL A 397 6.35 9.95 -7.44
CA VAL A 397 5.96 11.07 -8.32
C VAL A 397 7.07 12.12 -8.34
N ALA A 398 7.65 12.49 -7.18
CA ALA A 398 8.77 13.42 -7.14
C ALA A 398 9.91 12.93 -8.05
N ARG A 399 10.38 11.70 -7.86
CA ARG A 399 11.51 11.13 -8.61
C ARG A 399 11.26 11.07 -10.13
N SER A 400 10.01 10.88 -10.57
CA SER A 400 9.66 10.98 -11.99
C SER A 400 9.97 12.36 -12.60
N TYR A 401 9.87 13.44 -11.82
CA TYR A 401 10.23 14.78 -12.25
C TYR A 401 11.74 15.04 -12.18
N ARG A 402 12.48 14.35 -11.31
CA ARG A 402 13.95 14.48 -11.26
C ARG A 402 14.58 14.14 -12.60
N ASP A 403 14.04 13.13 -13.26
CA ASP A 403 14.56 12.59 -14.53
C ASP A 403 13.88 13.25 -15.75
N SER A 404 12.97 14.21 -15.53
CA SER A 404 12.23 14.95 -16.57
C SER A 404 12.96 16.21 -17.02
N ASN A 405 12.98 16.45 -18.33
CA ASN A 405 13.58 17.65 -18.94
C ASN A 405 12.62 18.85 -19.06
N THR A 406 11.45 18.82 -18.40
CA THR A 406 10.49 19.93 -18.50
C THR A 406 10.92 21.14 -17.65
N PRO A 407 10.65 22.40 -18.07
CA PRO A 407 11.05 23.58 -17.30
C PRO A 407 10.45 23.63 -15.87
N SER A 408 9.28 23.02 -15.67
CA SER A 408 8.63 22.91 -14.37
C SER A 408 9.18 21.80 -13.48
N ALA A 409 9.97 20.86 -14.04
CA ALA A 409 10.42 19.66 -13.35
C ALA A 409 11.15 19.94 -12.02
N PRO A 410 12.09 20.91 -11.92
CA PRO A 410 12.78 21.17 -10.66
C PRO A 410 11.82 21.58 -9.53
N GLY A 411 10.87 22.49 -9.81
CA GLY A 411 9.89 22.92 -8.83
C GLY A 411 8.89 21.83 -8.45
N ARG A 412 8.52 20.96 -9.41
CA ARG A 412 7.68 19.77 -9.15
C ARG A 412 8.42 18.76 -8.27
N TYR A 413 9.69 18.48 -8.57
CA TYR A 413 10.52 17.58 -7.78
C TYR A 413 10.61 18.06 -6.31
N GLU A 414 10.95 19.33 -6.10
CA GLU A 414 11.05 19.92 -4.76
C GLU A 414 9.69 19.87 -4.03
N GLY A 415 8.61 20.33 -4.67
CA GLY A 415 7.28 20.39 -4.05
C GLY A 415 6.73 19.01 -3.68
N TRP A 416 6.93 17.99 -4.53
CA TRP A 416 6.50 16.62 -4.25
C TRP A 416 7.33 15.98 -3.12
N LEU A 417 8.65 16.26 -3.04
CA LEU A 417 9.47 15.82 -1.91
C LEU A 417 9.04 16.49 -0.58
N GLN A 418 8.77 17.80 -0.59
CA GLN A 418 8.25 18.52 0.57
C GLN A 418 6.93 17.91 1.04
N TYR A 419 6.04 17.60 0.09
CA TYR A 419 4.76 16.97 0.37
C TYR A 419 4.91 15.56 0.94
N ALA A 420 5.73 14.70 0.33
CA ALA A 420 6.03 13.36 0.83
C ALA A 420 6.66 13.39 2.24
N ALA A 421 7.61 14.29 2.49
CA ALA A 421 8.21 14.51 3.80
C ALA A 421 7.20 15.02 4.83
N GLY A 422 6.26 15.87 4.40
CA GLY A 422 5.16 16.37 5.21
C GLY A 422 4.19 15.27 5.64
N LEU A 423 3.93 14.29 4.75
CA LEU A 423 3.18 13.06 5.03
C LEU A 423 3.99 12.01 5.83
N GLY A 424 5.22 12.33 6.22
CA GLY A 424 6.03 11.49 7.08
C GLY A 424 7.02 10.56 6.37
N ASN A 425 7.36 10.81 5.08
CA ASN A 425 8.41 10.07 4.39
C ASN A 425 9.81 10.64 4.72
N GLY A 426 10.55 9.93 5.57
CA GLY A 426 11.90 10.31 6.02
C GLY A 426 12.96 10.17 4.93
N ILE A 427 12.78 9.24 3.99
CA ILE A 427 13.66 9.09 2.81
C ILE A 427 13.53 10.34 1.93
N ALA A 428 12.30 10.77 1.65
CA ALA A 428 12.03 11.99 0.88
C ALA A 428 12.59 13.25 1.58
N ALA A 429 12.47 13.33 2.91
CA ALA A 429 13.09 14.41 3.69
C ALA A 429 14.62 14.43 3.51
N TYR A 430 15.28 13.28 3.57
CA TYR A 430 16.72 13.21 3.35
C TYR A 430 17.12 13.51 1.88
N GLU A 431 16.37 13.03 0.90
CA GLU A 431 16.58 13.39 -0.51
C GLU A 431 16.49 14.91 -0.72
N LEU A 432 15.55 15.57 -0.05
CA LEU A 432 15.39 17.01 -0.09
C LEU A 432 16.56 17.73 0.59
N ALA A 433 17.07 17.19 1.70
CA ALA A 433 18.30 17.69 2.32
C ALA A 433 19.51 17.65 1.38
N LEU A 434 19.67 16.53 0.66
CA LEU A 434 20.71 16.38 -0.36
C LEU A 434 20.50 17.33 -1.55
N HIS A 435 19.25 17.53 -1.98
CA HIS A 435 18.90 18.49 -3.02
C HIS A 435 19.32 19.92 -2.61
N TYR A 436 18.95 20.38 -1.42
CA TYR A 436 19.33 21.71 -0.95
C TYR A 436 20.84 21.87 -0.74
N ARG A 437 21.54 20.81 -0.32
CA ARG A 437 23.01 20.83 -0.23
C ARG A 437 23.64 21.08 -1.59
N ARG A 438 23.17 20.40 -2.65
CA ARG A 438 23.64 20.62 -4.03
C ARG A 438 23.30 22.02 -4.55
N SER A 439 22.17 22.57 -4.13
CA SER A 439 21.71 23.92 -4.52
C SER A 439 22.27 25.04 -3.62
N ALA A 440 23.33 24.77 -2.83
CA ALA A 440 23.98 25.73 -1.93
C ALA A 440 23.03 26.40 -0.90
N GLN A 441 22.05 25.65 -0.39
CA GLN A 441 21.09 26.08 0.64
C GLN A 441 21.30 25.31 1.96
N PRO A 442 22.38 25.59 2.71
CA PRO A 442 22.81 24.76 3.85
C PRO A 442 21.81 24.75 5.02
N LEU A 443 21.08 25.84 5.26
CA LEU A 443 20.09 25.92 6.34
C LEU A 443 18.93 24.95 6.08
N LEU A 444 18.38 24.95 4.87
CA LEU A 444 17.31 24.02 4.48
C LEU A 444 17.82 22.58 4.45
N ALA A 445 19.06 22.36 3.99
CA ALA A 445 19.67 21.04 4.03
C ALA A 445 19.71 20.49 5.48
N ALA A 446 20.18 21.28 6.45
CA ALA A 446 20.22 20.89 7.85
C ALA A 446 18.81 20.66 8.44
N GLN A 447 17.85 21.52 8.10
CA GLN A 447 16.46 21.37 8.53
C GLN A 447 15.85 20.03 8.08
N PHE A 448 16.00 19.70 6.79
CA PHE A 448 15.44 18.46 6.25
C PHE A 448 16.22 17.21 6.67
N GLU A 449 17.52 17.33 6.97
CA GLU A 449 18.31 16.26 7.59
C GLU A 449 17.83 15.97 9.02
N SER A 450 17.52 17.01 9.81
CA SER A 450 16.88 16.85 11.13
C SER A 450 15.50 16.21 10.98
N ARG A 451 14.70 16.68 10.02
CA ARG A 451 13.37 16.14 9.75
C ARG A 451 13.40 14.67 9.38
N ALA A 452 14.38 14.25 8.57
CA ALA A 452 14.57 12.84 8.23
C ALA A 452 14.78 12.00 9.50
N ARG A 453 15.65 12.44 10.42
CA ARG A 453 15.88 11.75 11.71
C ARG A 453 14.64 11.71 12.60
N GLU A 454 13.88 12.80 12.70
CA GLU A 454 12.61 12.86 13.44
C GLU A 454 11.58 11.86 12.90
N LEU A 455 11.56 11.69 11.58
CA LEU A 455 10.72 10.70 10.90
C LEU A 455 11.29 9.28 11.00
N GLY A 456 12.44 9.11 11.65
CA GLY A 456 13.14 7.84 11.77
C GLY A 456 13.74 7.40 10.44
N TYR A 457 14.47 8.26 9.77
CA TYR A 457 15.36 7.88 8.69
C TYR A 457 16.77 8.36 9.03
N THR A 458 17.69 7.41 9.15
CA THR A 458 19.12 7.64 9.35
C THR A 458 19.85 7.16 8.10
N PRO A 459 20.48 8.06 7.33
CA PRO A 459 21.17 7.67 6.10
C PRO A 459 22.35 6.72 6.41
N PRO A 460 22.56 5.68 5.57
CA PRO A 460 23.75 4.84 5.64
C PRO A 460 25.04 5.67 5.64
N PRO A 461 26.10 5.26 6.37
CA PRO A 461 27.39 5.96 6.40
C PRO A 461 28.01 6.18 5.01
N THR A 462 27.70 5.33 4.04
CA THR A 462 28.18 5.40 2.65
C THR A 462 27.52 6.53 1.83
N LEU A 463 26.34 7.00 2.22
CA LEU A 463 25.69 8.17 1.60
C LEU A 463 26.17 9.49 2.20
N ASP A 464 26.90 9.43 3.32
CA ASP A 464 27.39 10.60 4.07
C ASP A 464 28.67 11.22 3.46
N HIS A 465 29.15 10.70 2.32
CA HIS A 465 30.36 11.19 1.63
C HIS A 465 30.27 12.61 1.06
N TYR A 466 29.09 13.25 1.12
CA TYR A 466 28.94 14.69 0.86
C TYR A 466 29.26 15.58 2.06
N ARG A 467 29.79 15.03 3.17
CA ARG A 467 30.44 15.80 4.24
C ARG A 467 31.91 16.05 3.89
N LYS A 468 32.18 16.88 2.88
CA LYS A 468 33.47 17.55 2.71
C LYS A 468 33.27 18.94 2.17
#